data_AF-A0A953YJV5-F1
#
_entry.id   AF-A0A953YJV5-F1
#
_cell.length_a   1.000
_cell.length_b   1.000
_cell.length_c   1.000
_cell.angle_alpha   90.00
_cell.angle_beta   90.00
_cell.angle_gamma   90.00
#
_symmetry.space_group_name_H-M   'P 1'
#
loop_
_entity.id
_entity.type
_entity.pdbx_description
1 polymer ?
#
loop_
_entity_poly.entity_id
_entity_poly.type
_entity_poly.pdbx_seq_one_letter_code
_entity_poly.pdbx_strand_id
1 'polypeptide(L)' 'AEAILADGVATGEFQVADLPATARLIRTAMVKFIHPMMIASCVDDDLAHEVEALVDLLLAGLKPRDRRRPV' A
#
# COMPACT_ATOMS: atom_id res chain seq x y z
N ALA A 1 -8.41 -1.64 4.79
CA ALA A 1 -7.37 -2.41 4.07
C ALA A 1 -7.59 -3.91 4.22
N GLU A 2 -7.77 -4.46 5.43
CA GLU A 2 -7.82 -5.92 5.62
C GLU A 2 -8.87 -6.66 4.77
N ALA A 3 -10.11 -6.17 4.69
CA ALA A 3 -11.14 -6.77 3.83
C ALA A 3 -10.76 -6.74 2.33
N ILE A 4 -10.16 -5.64 1.86
CA ILE A 4 -9.68 -5.49 0.47
C ILE A 4 -8.54 -6.48 0.18
N LEU A 5 -7.59 -6.60 1.12
CA LEU A 5 -6.49 -7.54 0.99
C LEU A 5 -6.98 -8.99 1.03
N ALA A 6 -7.94 -9.30 1.90
CA ALA A 6 -8.52 -10.65 1.99
C ALA A 6 -9.25 -11.03 0.70
N ASP A 7 -10.01 -10.10 0.12
CA ASP A 7 -10.68 -10.29 -1.16
C ASP A 7 -9.67 -10.53 -2.30
N GLY A 8 -8.66 -9.67 -2.43
CA GLY A 8 -7.63 -9.85 -3.47
C GLY A 8 -6.76 -11.11 -3.28
N VAL A 9 -6.59 -11.61 -2.05
CA VAL A 9 -5.99 -12.93 -1.80
C VAL A 9 -6.92 -14.05 -2.25
N ALA A 10 -8.23 -13.93 -1.98
CA ALA A 10 -9.24 -14.91 -2.38
C ALA A 10 -9.39 -15.00 -3.91
N THR A 11 -9.25 -13.89 -4.64
CA THR A 11 -9.26 -13.87 -6.11
C THR A 11 -7.91 -14.20 -6.75
N GLY A 12 -6.84 -14.26 -5.96
CA GLY A 12 -5.47 -14.51 -6.42
C GLY A 12 -4.77 -13.28 -7.03
N GLU A 13 -5.40 -12.10 -6.95
CA GLU A 13 -4.81 -10.82 -7.38
C GLU A 13 -3.65 -10.37 -6.49
N PHE A 14 -3.66 -10.75 -5.21
CA PHE A 14 -2.64 -10.42 -4.23
C PHE A 14 -2.01 -11.66 -3.59
N GLN A 15 -0.73 -11.54 -3.24
CA GLN A 15 0.03 -12.51 -2.45
C GLN A 15 0.47 -11.86 -1.14
N VAL A 16 -0.25 -12.13 -0.06
CA VAL A 16 -0.01 -11.55 1.27
C VAL A 16 0.24 -12.66 2.29
N ALA A 17 1.38 -12.63 2.98
CA ALA A 17 1.75 -13.63 3.97
C ALA A 17 1.05 -13.43 5.33
N ASP A 18 0.91 -12.17 5.76
CA ASP A 18 0.23 -11.79 7.01
C ASP A 18 -0.70 -10.61 6.72
N LEU A 19 -2.00 -10.91 6.64
CA LEU A 19 -3.05 -9.94 6.32
C LEU A 19 -3.13 -8.80 7.37
N PRO A 20 -3.29 -9.08 8.68
CA PRO A 20 -3.30 -8.04 9.70
C PRO A 20 -2.06 -7.15 9.71
N ALA A 21 -0.85 -7.74 9.59
CA ALA A 21 0.38 -6.96 9.59
C ALA A 21 0.47 -6.06 8.35
N THR A 22 0.15 -6.60 7.18
CA THR A 22 0.17 -5.84 5.91
C THR A 22 -0.85 -4.70 5.94
N ALA A 23 -2.06 -4.94 6.44
CA ALA A 23 -3.08 -3.91 6.62
C ALA A 23 -2.63 -2.77 7.54
N ARG A 24 -1.93 -3.10 8.64
CA ARG A 24 -1.33 -2.10 9.54
C ARG A 24 -0.24 -1.28 8.85
N LEU A 25 0.66 -1.94 8.11
CA LEU A 25 1.74 -1.25 7.39
C LEU A 25 1.21 -0.30 6.31
N ILE A 26 0.22 -0.73 5.53
CA ILE A 26 -0.45 0.15 4.56
C ILE A 26 -1.05 1.35 5.27
N ARG A 27 -1.75 1.16 6.39
CA ARG A 27 -2.30 2.28 7.17
C ARG A 27 -1.20 3.24 7.62
N THR A 28 -0.08 2.73 8.13
CA THR A 28 1.06 3.55 8.57
C THR A 28 1.65 4.35 7.40
N ALA A 29 1.83 3.74 6.23
CA ALA A 29 2.33 4.42 5.04
C ALA A 29 1.41 5.58 4.60
N MET A 30 0.10 5.43 4.81
CA MET A 30 -0.89 6.43 4.40
C MET A 30 -1.05 7.61 5.38
N VAL A 31 -0.42 7.58 6.58
CA VAL A 31 -0.63 8.60 7.63
C VAL A 31 -0.34 10.02 7.14
N LYS A 32 0.69 10.21 6.29
CA LYS A 32 1.04 11.52 5.70
C LYS A 32 -0.15 12.18 4.98
N PHE A 33 -1.03 11.37 4.38
CA PHE A 33 -2.12 11.83 3.51
C PHE A 33 -3.48 11.94 4.22
N ILE A 34 -3.60 11.45 5.46
CA ILE A 34 -4.89 11.41 6.18
C ILE A 34 -4.87 12.11 7.54
N HIS A 35 -3.69 12.40 8.09
CA HIS A 35 -3.57 13.07 9.38
C HIS A 35 -3.42 14.59 9.18
N PRO A 36 -4.32 15.44 9.70
CA PRO A 36 -4.31 16.88 9.44
C PRO A 36 -2.98 17.57 9.75
N MET A 37 -2.33 17.19 10.86
CA MET A 37 -1.03 17.76 11.24
C MET A 37 0.08 17.40 10.23
N MET A 38 0.03 16.19 9.65
CA MET A 38 1.04 15.76 8.69
C MET A 38 0.82 16.47 7.35
N ILE A 39 -0.43 16.56 6.90
CA ILE A 39 -0.80 17.31 5.69
C ILE A 39 -0.36 18.78 5.82
N ALA A 40 -0.63 19.41 6.96
CA ALA A 40 -0.23 20.79 7.24
C ALA A 40 1.30 20.98 7.31
N SER A 41 2.07 19.91 7.53
CA SER A 41 3.54 19.95 7.50
C SER A 41 4.13 19.71 6.11
N CYS A 42 3.30 19.33 5.14
CA CYS A 42 3.68 18.96 3.78
C CYS A 42 2.89 19.74 2.73
N VAL A 43 2.50 20.98 3.02
CA VAL A 43 1.61 21.77 2.15
C VAL A 43 2.26 22.16 0.82
N ASP A 44 3.58 22.20 0.79
CA ASP A 44 4.37 22.56 -0.39
C ASP A 44 4.71 21.33 -1.26
N ASP A 45 4.40 20.12 -0.78
CA ASP A 45 4.60 18.88 -1.52
C ASP A 45 3.44 18.63 -2.50
N ASP A 46 3.70 17.91 -3.60
CA ASP A 46 2.64 17.39 -4.48
C ASP A 46 2.05 16.11 -3.89
N LEU A 47 1.22 16.27 -2.85
CA LEU A 47 0.61 15.17 -2.12
C LEU A 47 -0.28 14.28 -2.99
N ALA A 48 -0.88 14.85 -4.04
CA ALA A 48 -1.72 14.11 -4.97
C ALA A 48 -0.88 13.15 -5.83
N HIS A 49 0.21 13.64 -6.40
CA HIS A 49 1.12 12.79 -7.16
C HIS A 49 1.78 11.72 -6.27
N GLU A 50 2.22 12.10 -5.06
CA GLU A 50 2.87 11.16 -4.15
C GLU A 50 1.94 10.03 -3.68
N VAL A 51 0.66 10.32 -3.39
CA VAL A 51 -0.27 9.28 -2.95
C VAL A 51 -0.59 8.31 -4.07
N GLU A 52 -0.72 8.78 -5.31
CA GLU A 52 -0.88 7.91 -6.48
C GLU A 52 0.34 7.00 -6.65
N ALA A 53 1.54 7.57 -6.61
CA ALA A 53 2.79 6.80 -6.70
C ALA A 53 2.94 5.79 -5.56
N LEU A 54 2.54 6.14 -4.33
CA LEU A 54 2.56 5.22 -3.20
C LEU A 54 1.57 4.07 -3.39
N VAL A 55 0.35 4.36 -3.86
CA VAL A 55 -0.65 3.33 -4.15
C VAL A 55 -0.13 2.36 -5.22
N ASP A 56 0.46 2.87 -6.29
CA ASP A 56 1.07 2.03 -7.34
C ASP A 56 2.18 1.14 -6.79
N LEU A 57 3.06 1.70 -5.95
CA LEU A 57 4.12 0.95 -5.29
C LEU A 57 3.56 -0.16 -4.38
N LEU A 58 2.54 0.15 -3.58
CA LEU A 58 1.88 -0.81 -2.70
C LEU A 58 1.22 -1.93 -3.52
N LEU A 59 0.46 -1.59 -4.57
CA LEU A 59 -0.18 -2.58 -5.43
C LEU A 59 0.85 -3.47 -6.14
N ALA A 60 1.96 -2.90 -6.63
CA ALA A 60 3.05 -3.68 -7.22
C ALA A 60 3.70 -4.63 -6.21
N GLY A 61 3.85 -4.21 -4.94
CA GLY A 61 4.38 -5.05 -3.87
C GLY A 61 3.45 -6.17 -3.44
N LEU A 62 2.14 -6.01 -3.62
CA LEU A 62 1.11 -7.00 -3.28
C LEU A 62 0.88 -8.04 -4.37
N LYS A 63 1.22 -7.75 -5.64
CA LYS A 63 1.05 -8.71 -6.74
C LYS A 63 1.85 -9.99 -6.51
N PRO A 64 1.32 -11.16 -6.91
CA PRO A 64 2.06 -12.42 -6.89
C PRO A 64 3.40 -12.27 -7.61
N ARG A 65 4.48 -12.70 -6.95
CA ARG A 65 5.81 -12.67 -7.59
C ARG A 65 5.95 -13.92 -8.43
N ASP A 66 6.17 -13.76 -9.74
CA ASP A 66 6.61 -14.90 -10.56
C ASP A 66 7.95 -15.38 -10.01
N ARG A 67 8.00 -16.64 -9.57
CA ARG A 67 9.18 -17.24 -8.93
C ARG A 67 10.33 -17.48 -9.92
N ARG A 68 10.21 -16.99 -11.16
CA ARG A 68 11.21 -17.03 -12.22
C ARG A 68 12.05 -15.75 -12.28
N ARG A 69 12.87 -15.52 -11.26
CA ARG A 69 14.09 -14.72 -11.45
C ARG A 69 15.16 -15.22 -10.47
N PRO A 70 16.14 -16.02 -10.91
CA PRO A 70 17.36 -16.16 -10.14
C PRO A 70 18.05 -14.79 -10.17
N VAL A 71 18.37 -14.28 -8.99
CA VAL A 71 19.32 -13.18 -8.82
C VAL A 71 20.71 -13.69 -9.14
#